data_AF-A0A836RX37-F1
#
_entry.id   AF-A0A836RX37-F1
#
_cell.length_a   1.000
_cell.length_b   1.000
_cell.length_c   1.000
_cell.angle_alpha   90.00
_cell.angle_beta   90.00
_cell.angle_gamma   90.00
#
_symmetry.space_group_name_H-M   'P 1'
#
loop_
_entity.id
_entity.type
_entity.pdbx_description
1 polymer ?
#
loop_
_entity_poly.entity_id
_entity_poly.type
_entity_poly.pdbx_seq_one_letter_code
_entity_poly.pdbx_strand_id
1 'polypeptide(L)'
;MEITHAIRPRPEPAQGEPRVYGKHVYGNLYNCDREVLSNEERLRQIVVNAAKLGNMTLLDVRSWKIGEGVSIVAIVLESHITIHTWPEYAFATVDVYSCGKHTNPEKAFDYIAAALR
;
A
#
# COMPACT_ATOMS: atom_id res chain seq x y z
N MET A 1 3.63 20.05 4.38
CA MET A 1 5.00 19.52 4.55
C MET A 1 5.39 18.94 3.21
N GLU A 2 6.08 19.70 2.37
CA GLU A 2 6.52 19.22 1.05
C GLU A 2 7.62 18.19 1.25
N ILE A 3 7.34 16.95 0.85
CA ILE A 3 8.30 15.84 0.93
C ILE A 3 9.10 15.84 -0.37
N THR A 4 10.05 16.76 -0.51
CA THR A 4 11.03 16.72 -1.61
C THR A 4 12.11 15.69 -1.30
N HIS A 5 11.79 14.40 -1.43
CA HIS A 5 12.84 13.38 -1.55
C HIS A 5 13.42 13.49 -2.96
N ALA A 6 14.68 13.94 -3.05
CA ALA A 6 15.45 13.82 -4.28
C ALA A 6 15.48 12.34 -4.69
N ILE A 7 14.75 11.99 -5.75
CA ILE A 7 14.68 10.64 -6.28
C ILE A 7 16.07 10.31 -6.82
N ARG A 8 16.80 9.42 -6.12
CA ARG A 8 18.10 8.96 -6.60
C ARG A 8 17.91 8.13 -7.88
N PRO A 9 18.76 8.30 -8.91
CA PRO A 9 18.70 7.48 -10.10
C PRO A 9 18.95 6.00 -9.74
N ARG A 10 18.27 5.09 -10.44
CA ARG A 10 18.50 3.66 -10.28
C ARG A 10 19.92 3.29 -10.72
N PRO A 11 20.59 2.35 -10.03
CA PRO A 11 21.77 1.71 -10.58
C PRO A 11 21.43 0.97 -11.88
N GLU A 12 22.38 0.92 -12.81
CA GLU A 12 22.24 0.12 -14.03
C GLU A 12 21.98 -1.36 -13.69
N PRO A 13 21.02 -2.02 -14.36
CA PRO A 13 20.76 -3.44 -14.14
C PRO A 13 21.94 -4.30 -14.61
N ALA A 14 22.18 -5.42 -13.93
CA ALA A 14 23.20 -6.38 -14.36
C ALA A 14 22.82 -7.01 -15.72
N GLN A 15 23.82 -7.52 -16.43
CA GLN A 15 23.63 -8.08 -17.77
C GLN A 15 22.63 -9.25 -17.76
N GLY A 16 21.54 -9.14 -18.51
CA GLY A 16 20.45 -10.13 -18.56
C GLY A 16 19.30 -9.87 -17.58
N GLU A 17 19.38 -8.85 -16.73
CA GLU A 17 18.28 -8.50 -15.82
C GLU A 17 17.24 -7.56 -16.47
N PRO A 18 15.94 -7.70 -16.12
CA PRO A 18 14.93 -6.78 -16.58
C PRO A 18 15.19 -5.37 -16.04
N ARG A 19 15.10 -4.36 -16.93
CA ARG A 19 15.26 -2.94 -16.56
C ARG A 19 14.21 -2.44 -15.58
N VAL A 20 13.02 -3.04 -15.63
CA VAL A 20 11.90 -2.76 -14.73
C VAL A 20 11.51 -4.07 -14.07
N TYR A 21 11.62 -4.12 -12.75
CA TYR A 21 11.18 -5.23 -11.91
C TYR A 21 10.02 -4.74 -11.06
N GLY A 22 8.84 -5.32 -11.26
CA GLY A 22 7.64 -5.01 -10.48
C GLY A 22 7.15 -6.26 -9.77
N LYS A 23 6.65 -6.10 -8.55
CA LYS A 23 5.98 -7.18 -7.81
C LYS A 23 4.68 -6.65 -7.22
N HIS A 24 3.59 -7.32 -7.56
CA HIS A 24 2.23 -6.95 -7.16
C HIS A 24 1.64 -8.07 -6.32
N VAL A 25 1.31 -7.73 -5.07
CA VAL A 25 0.61 -8.61 -4.14
C VAL A 25 -0.77 -8.01 -3.92
N TYR A 26 -1.82 -8.79 -4.13
CA TYR A 26 -3.19 -8.34 -3.96
C TYR A 26 -4.04 -9.44 -3.34
N GLY A 27 -5.15 -9.04 -2.72
CA GLY A 27 -6.03 -10.01 -2.10
C GLY A 27 -7.33 -9.43 -1.57
N ASN A 28 -8.25 -10.36 -1.38
CA ASN A 28 -9.56 -10.17 -0.79
C ASN A 28 -9.49 -10.63 0.66
N LEU A 29 -9.71 -9.71 1.59
CA LEU A 29 -9.61 -9.95 3.02
C LEU A 29 -11.01 -10.01 3.62
N TYR A 30 -11.30 -11.13 4.28
CA TYR A 30 -12.57 -11.42 4.92
C TYR A 30 -12.40 -11.43 6.44
N ASN A 31 -13.50 -11.25 7.17
CA ASN A 31 -13.56 -11.24 8.63
C ASN A 31 -12.66 -10.15 9.25
N CYS A 32 -12.59 -8.98 8.60
CA CYS A 32 -11.87 -7.82 9.10
C CYS A 32 -12.64 -7.12 10.24
N ASP A 33 -11.92 -6.42 11.12
CA ASP A 33 -12.50 -5.56 12.15
C ASP A 33 -13.24 -4.39 11.50
N ARG A 34 -14.56 -4.33 11.70
CA ARG A 34 -15.45 -3.32 11.10
C ARG A 34 -15.12 -1.90 11.56
N GLU A 35 -14.64 -1.73 12.79
CA GLU A 35 -14.23 -0.43 13.33
C GLU A 35 -12.95 0.06 12.64
N VAL A 36 -12.02 -0.85 12.33
CA VAL A 36 -10.84 -0.53 11.50
C VAL A 36 -11.28 -0.12 10.11
N LEU A 37 -12.11 -0.93 9.46
CA LEU A 37 -12.56 -0.71 8.09
C LEU A 37 -13.32 0.62 7.92
N SER A 38 -13.93 1.11 8.99
CA SER A 38 -14.68 2.36 9.01
C SER A 38 -13.84 3.58 9.40
N ASN A 39 -12.61 3.39 9.87
CA ASN A 39 -11.77 4.49 10.38
C ASN A 39 -10.76 4.94 9.33
N GLU A 40 -11.10 6.02 8.61
CA GLU A 40 -10.27 6.57 7.53
C GLU A 40 -8.85 6.91 8.00
N GLU A 41 -8.70 7.60 9.14
CA GLU A 41 -7.39 8.01 9.64
C GLU A 41 -6.54 6.79 10.04
N ARG A 42 -7.13 5.78 10.68
CA ARG A 42 -6.43 4.53 11.02
C ARG A 42 -5.96 3.80 9.76
N LEU A 43 -6.80 3.72 8.73
CA LEU A 43 -6.44 3.10 7.46
C LEU A 43 -5.31 3.88 6.73
N ARG A 44 -5.34 5.21 6.76
CA ARG A 44 -4.23 6.04 6.23
C ARG A 44 -2.92 5.72 6.95
N GLN A 45 -2.95 5.62 8.28
CA GLN A 45 -1.77 5.26 9.08
C GLN A 45 -1.27 3.85 8.77
N ILE A 46 -2.17 2.88 8.58
CA ILE A 46 -1.84 1.52 8.16
C ILE A 46 -1.07 1.57 6.83
N VAL A 47 -1.57 2.27 5.82
CA VAL A 47 -0.93 2.34 4.50
C VAL A 47 0.45 3.03 4.57
N VAL A 48 0.58 4.11 5.35
CA VAL A 48 1.87 4.79 5.56
C VAL A 48 2.90 3.84 6.20
N ASN A 49 2.48 3.08 7.21
CA ASN A 49 3.37 2.13 7.88
C ASN A 49 3.70 0.92 6.99
N ALA A 50 2.75 0.45 6.19
CA ALA A 50 2.98 -0.60 5.20
C ALA A 50 4.05 -0.19 4.18
N ALA A 51 3.95 1.02 3.63
CA ALA A 51 4.96 1.56 2.70
C ALA A 51 6.35 1.62 3.34
N LYS A 52 6.47 2.08 4.60
CA LYS A 52 7.74 2.09 5.34
C LYS A 52 8.29 0.67 5.54
N LEU A 53 7.47 -0.28 5.97
CA LEU A 53 7.88 -1.67 6.21
C LEU A 53 8.28 -2.40 4.94
N GLY A 54 7.63 -2.05 3.82
CA GLY A 54 7.95 -2.54 2.47
C GLY A 54 9.13 -1.82 1.81
N ASN A 55 9.83 -0.93 2.51
CA ASN A 55 10.94 -0.13 1.97
C ASN A 55 10.56 0.65 0.70
N MET A 56 9.36 1.23 0.69
CA MET A 56 8.82 1.98 -0.45
C MET A 56 8.91 3.48 -0.19
N THR A 57 9.26 4.25 -1.23
CA THR A 57 9.24 5.71 -1.17
C THR A 57 7.82 6.21 -1.38
N LEU A 58 7.16 6.66 -0.32
CA LEU A 58 5.81 7.21 -0.37
C LEU A 58 5.82 8.66 -0.90
N LEU A 59 4.97 8.94 -1.89
CA LEU A 59 4.85 10.24 -2.54
C LEU A 59 3.58 11.00 -2.12
N ASP A 60 2.43 10.33 -2.09
CA ASP A 60 1.15 10.93 -1.65
C ASP A 60 0.23 9.85 -1.07
N VAL A 61 -0.74 10.26 -0.23
CA VAL A 61 -1.81 9.39 0.29
C VAL A 61 -3.13 10.15 0.23
N ARG A 62 -4.04 9.65 -0.62
CA ARG A 62 -5.40 10.15 -0.75
C ARG A 62 -6.38 9.10 -0.26
N SER A 63 -7.43 9.57 0.38
CA SER A 63 -8.48 8.74 0.93
C SER A 63 -9.83 9.41 0.72
N TRP A 64 -10.86 8.59 0.62
CA TRP A 64 -12.25 9.02 0.47
C TRP A 64 -13.12 8.14 1.35
N LYS A 65 -13.87 8.79 2.24
CA LYS A 65 -14.96 8.16 2.98
C LYS A 65 -16.16 7.95 2.07
N ILE A 66 -16.65 6.72 1.94
CA ILE A 66 -17.77 6.35 1.05
C ILE A 66 -18.76 5.53 1.88
N GLY A 67 -19.80 6.20 2.39
CA GLY A 67 -20.71 5.60 3.37
C GLY A 67 -19.94 5.21 4.64
N GLU A 68 -20.07 3.96 5.07
CA GLU A 68 -19.29 3.42 6.19
C GLU A 68 -17.87 3.02 5.77
N GLY A 69 -17.66 2.69 4.50
CA GLY A 69 -16.36 2.28 3.96
C GLY A 69 -15.40 3.42 3.63
N VAL A 70 -14.19 3.03 3.25
CA VAL A 70 -13.08 3.93 2.90
C VAL A 70 -12.36 3.38 1.67
N SER A 71 -12.06 4.25 0.71
CA SER A 71 -11.12 3.98 -0.38
C SER A 71 -9.84 4.76 -0.14
N ILE A 72 -8.68 4.12 -0.21
CA ILE A 72 -7.36 4.73 -0.05
C ILE A 72 -6.49 4.39 -1.25
N VAL A 73 -5.76 5.39 -1.74
CA VAL A 73 -4.67 5.22 -2.71
C VAL A 73 -3.44 5.94 -2.16
N ALA A 74 -2.38 5.19 -1.93
CA ALA A 74 -1.05 5.71 -1.68
C ALA A 74 -0.20 5.55 -2.93
N ILE A 75 0.33 6.67 -3.43
CA ILE A 75 1.29 6.66 -4.53
C ILE A 75 2.67 6.45 -3.91
N VAL A 76 3.34 5.37 -4.31
CA VAL A 76 4.77 5.16 -4.05
C VAL A 76 5.55 5.37 -5.34
N LEU A 77 6.86 5.58 -5.24
CA LEU A 77 7.72 5.78 -6.40
C LEU A 77 7.54 4.61 -7.40
N GLU A 78 6.94 4.92 -8.56
CA GLU A 78 6.68 3.99 -9.67
C GLU A 78 5.69 2.83 -9.34
N SER A 79 4.62 3.08 -8.57
CA SER A 79 3.88 2.10 -7.74
C SER A 79 2.54 2.60 -7.21
N HIS A 80 1.90 1.79 -6.37
CA HIS A 80 0.79 2.20 -5.50
C HIS A 80 0.50 1.15 -4.43
N ILE A 81 -0.15 1.59 -3.35
CA ILE A 81 -0.89 0.75 -2.41
C ILE A 81 -2.34 1.22 -2.41
N THR A 82 -3.30 0.32 -2.55
CA THR A 82 -4.73 0.65 -2.45
C THR A 82 -5.43 -0.23 -1.42
N ILE A 83 -6.44 0.35 -0.76
CA ILE A 83 -7.36 -0.36 0.12
C ILE A 83 -8.78 0.14 -0.19
N HIS A 84 -9.72 -0.78 -0.42
CA HIS A 84 -11.14 -0.48 -0.50
C HIS A 84 -11.88 -1.33 0.54
N THR A 85 -12.71 -0.70 1.38
CA THR A 85 -13.36 -1.38 2.50
C THR A 85 -14.89 -1.38 2.37
N TRP A 86 -15.49 -2.45 2.88
CA TRP A 86 -16.93 -2.65 3.07
C TRP A 86 -17.18 -3.17 4.49
N PRO A 87 -17.25 -2.28 5.51
CA PRO A 87 -17.44 -2.66 6.91
C PRO A 87 -18.67 -3.53 7.16
N GLU A 88 -19.76 -3.29 6.43
CA GLU A 88 -21.02 -4.02 6.53
C GLU A 88 -20.85 -5.52 6.24
N TYR A 89 -19.83 -5.87 5.43
CA TYR A 89 -19.47 -7.24 5.08
C TYR A 89 -18.18 -7.73 5.75
N ALA A 90 -17.59 -6.94 6.67
CA ALA A 90 -16.28 -7.23 7.26
C ALA A 90 -15.22 -7.56 6.18
N PHE A 91 -15.21 -6.79 5.09
CA PHE A 91 -14.49 -7.11 3.86
C PHE A 91 -13.61 -5.94 3.39
N ALA A 92 -12.44 -6.26 2.84
CA ALA A 92 -11.60 -5.29 2.16
C ALA A 92 -10.86 -5.92 0.96
N THR A 93 -10.62 -5.13 -0.08
CA THR A 93 -9.65 -5.47 -1.13
C THR A 93 -8.39 -4.64 -0.93
N VAL A 94 -7.23 -5.26 -1.13
CA VAL A 94 -5.93 -4.63 -0.94
C VAL A 94 -5.04 -4.95 -2.12
N ASP A 95 -4.40 -3.93 -2.68
CA ASP A 95 -3.34 -4.06 -3.68
C ASP A 95 -2.07 -3.39 -3.18
N VAL A 96 -0.95 -4.09 -3.27
CA VAL A 96 0.38 -3.59 -2.96
C VAL A 96 1.27 -3.86 -4.16
N TYR A 97 1.52 -2.81 -4.93
CA TYR A 97 2.40 -2.86 -6.10
C TYR A 97 3.60 -1.96 -5.88
N SER A 98 4.80 -2.54 -6.02
CA SER A 98 6.06 -1.81 -5.95
C SER A 98 7.03 -2.22 -7.05
N CYS A 99 7.85 -1.25 -7.47
CA CYS A 99 8.96 -1.47 -8.41
C CYS A 99 10.31 -1.44 -7.68
N GLY A 100 11.26 -2.26 -8.16
CA GLY A 100 12.62 -2.36 -7.65
C GLY A 100 12.81 -3.48 -6.62
N LYS A 101 13.90 -4.24 -6.79
CA LYS A 101 14.25 -5.40 -5.95
C LYS A 101 14.47 -5.10 -4.48
N HIS A 102 14.68 -3.83 -4.12
CA HIS A 102 14.87 -3.38 -2.75
C HIS A 102 13.54 -3.27 -1.97
N THR A 103 12.41 -3.27 -2.67
CA THR A 103 11.07 -3.16 -2.07
C THR A 103 10.54 -4.56 -1.68
N ASN A 104 9.65 -4.59 -0.69
CA ASN A 104 9.03 -5.82 -0.20
C ASN A 104 7.50 -5.66 -0.10
N PRO A 105 6.76 -5.84 -1.21
CA PRO A 105 5.31 -5.70 -1.22
C PRO A 105 4.58 -6.80 -0.45
N GLU A 106 5.17 -8.01 -0.30
CA GLU A 106 4.58 -9.06 0.55
C GLU A 106 4.56 -8.63 2.01
N LYS A 107 5.67 -8.13 2.53
CA LYS A 107 5.73 -7.64 3.92
C LYS A 107 4.75 -6.48 4.17
N ALA A 108 4.59 -5.59 3.20
CA ALA A 108 3.61 -4.50 3.28
C ALA A 108 2.17 -5.04 3.27
N PHE A 109 1.86 -6.01 2.38
CA PHE A 109 0.56 -6.67 2.33
C PHE A 109 0.24 -7.42 3.62
N ASP A 110 1.18 -8.22 4.14
CA ASP A 110 1.01 -9.00 5.37
C ASP A 110 0.73 -8.09 6.57
N TYR A 111 1.44 -6.95 6.65
CA TYR A 111 1.18 -5.95 7.67
C TYR A 111 -0.24 -5.37 7.57
N ILE A 112 -0.70 -5.02 6.36
CA ILE A 112 -2.06 -4.53 6.15
C ILE A 112 -3.06 -5.62 6.57
N ALA A 113 -2.90 -6.84 6.07
CA ALA A 113 -3.80 -7.95 6.36
C ALA A 113 -3.89 -8.26 7.85
N ALA A 114 -2.78 -8.15 8.59
CA ALA A 114 -2.77 -8.29 10.05
C ALA A 114 -3.45 -7.11 10.76
N ALA A 115 -3.24 -5.87 10.28
CA ALA A 115 -3.78 -4.67 10.91
C ALA A 115 -5.29 -4.44 10.66
N LEU A 116 -5.87 -5.12 9.66
CA LEU A 116 -7.31 -5.10 9.38
C LEU A 116 -8.10 -6.16 10.17
N ARG A 117 -7.44 -6.99 10.97
CA ARG A 117 -8.08 -7.98 11.85
C ARG A 117 -8.29 -7.47 13.27
#